data_AF-A0A7C4WMX4-F1
#
_entry.id   AF-A0A7C4WMX4-F1
#
_cell.length_a   1.000
_cell.length_b   1.000
_cell.length_c   1.000
_cell.angle_alpha   90.00
_cell.angle_beta   90.00
_cell.angle_gamma   90.00
#
_symmetry.space_group_name_H-M   'P 1'
#
loop_
_entity.id
_entity.type
_entity.pdbx_description
1 polymer ?
#
loop_
_entity_poly.entity_id
_entity_poly.type
_entity_poly.pdbx_seq_one_letter_code
_entity_poly.pdbx_strand_id
1 'polypeptide(L)'
;MKPLRKCFCEYPREDLLKACREKFGRGRTTLELLSECSSAGERECVGAAALLGIEESLFCDLFAEDPGGLLHALSCRRALLEELAREGISPAPVCQAAAGK
;
A
#
# COMPACT_ATOMS: atom_id res chain seq x y z
N MET A 1 14.73 -3.24 -7.43
CA MET A 1 14.09 -2.27 -6.53
C MET A 1 14.58 -2.59 -5.12
N LYS A 2 14.87 -1.59 -4.27
CA LYS A 2 15.19 -1.88 -2.86
C LYS A 2 13.92 -2.36 -2.15
N PRO A 3 14.02 -3.32 -1.21
CA PRO A 3 12.89 -3.77 -0.43
C PRO A 3 12.23 -2.60 0.33
N LEU A 4 10.96 -2.77 0.68
CA LEU A 4 10.25 -1.87 1.58
C LEU A 4 11.11 -1.67 2.84
N ARG A 5 11.48 -0.41 3.13
CA ARG A 5 12.32 -0.10 4.30
C ARG A 5 11.59 -0.22 5.63
N LYS A 6 10.26 -0.29 5.61
CA LYS A 6 9.36 -0.26 6.77
C LYS A 6 8.14 -1.14 6.52
N CYS A 7 7.67 -1.86 7.53
CA CYS A 7 6.38 -2.52 7.56
C CYS A 7 5.25 -1.49 7.75
N PHE A 8 4.01 -1.82 7.35
CA PHE A 8 2.84 -0.95 7.49
C PHE A 8 2.57 -0.50 8.94
N CYS A 9 3.00 -1.27 9.95
CA CYS A 9 2.86 -0.91 11.36
C CYS A 9 3.81 0.20 11.83
N GLU A 10 4.85 0.51 11.04
CA GLU A 10 5.87 1.52 11.37
C GLU A 10 5.50 2.91 10.85
N TYR A 11 4.43 3.03 10.07
CA TYR A 11 3.91 4.31 9.57
C TYR A 11 2.92 4.89 10.59
N PRO A 12 2.85 6.23 10.73
CA PRO A 12 1.81 6.87 11.53
C PRO A 12 0.42 6.44 11.02
N ARG A 13 -0.38 5.84 11.90
CA ARG A 13 -1.61 5.14 11.52
C ARG A 13 -2.59 6.05 10.80
N GLU A 14 -2.83 7.25 11.33
CA GLU A 14 -3.79 8.20 10.76
C GLU A 14 -3.36 8.67 9.37
N ASP A 15 -2.07 8.93 9.17
CA ASP A 15 -1.53 9.38 7.89
C ASP A 15 -1.60 8.26 6.84
N LEU A 16 -1.28 7.03 7.22
CA LEU A 16 -1.39 5.87 6.33
C LEU A 16 -2.85 5.62 5.93
N LEU A 17 -3.78 5.66 6.89
CA LEU A 17 -5.22 5.51 6.61
C LEU A 17 -5.74 6.64 5.72
N LYS A 18 -5.33 7.88 5.98
CA LYS A 18 -5.65 9.02 5.11
C LYS A 18 -5.19 8.77 3.68
N ALA A 19 -3.95 8.31 3.48
CA ALA A 19 -3.42 7.97 2.16
C ALA A 19 -4.21 6.82 1.51
N CYS A 20 -4.56 5.78 2.25
CA CYS A 20 -5.39 4.67 1.77
C CYS A 20 -6.80 5.12 1.37
N ARG A 21 -7.44 5.99 2.15
CA ARG A 21 -8.78 6.53 1.85
C ARG A 21 -8.77 7.38 0.59
N GLU A 22 -7.77 8.26 0.44
CA GLU A 22 -7.63 9.06 -0.78
C GLU A 22 -7.37 8.17 -2.01
N LYS A 23 -6.50 7.16 -1.88
CA LYS A 23 -6.16 6.26 -2.99
C LYS A 23 -7.33 5.35 -3.39
N PHE A 24 -7.89 4.61 -2.43
CA PHE A 24 -8.84 3.54 -2.70
C PHE A 24 -10.29 3.97 -2.53
N GLY A 25 -10.58 4.86 -1.58
CA GLY A 25 -11.93 5.38 -1.37
C GLY A 25 -12.30 6.46 -2.38
N ARG A 26 -11.35 7.34 -2.76
CA ARG A 26 -11.57 8.42 -3.73
C ARG A 26 -10.99 8.15 -5.12
N GLY A 27 -10.37 6.99 -5.33
CA GLY A 27 -9.83 6.58 -6.62
C GLY A 27 -8.64 7.40 -7.12
N ARG A 28 -7.92 8.11 -6.23
CA ARG A 28 -6.80 8.96 -6.63
C ARG A 28 -5.56 8.12 -6.95
N THR A 29 -4.83 8.52 -7.99
CA THR A 29 -3.61 7.83 -8.40
C THR A 29 -2.46 8.11 -7.43
N THR A 30 -1.48 7.20 -7.38
CA THR A 30 -0.28 7.40 -6.56
C THR A 30 0.48 8.66 -6.98
N LEU A 31 0.51 9.00 -8.28
CA LEU A 31 1.22 10.18 -8.77
C LEU A 31 0.54 11.49 -8.35
N GLU A 32 -0.79 11.58 -8.43
CA GLU A 32 -1.54 12.73 -7.93
C GLU A 32 -1.27 12.95 -6.44
N LEU A 33 -1.36 11.90 -5.64
CA LEU A 33 -1.12 11.98 -4.19
C LEU A 33 0.31 12.41 -3.87
N LEU A 34 1.31 11.88 -4.59
CA LEU A 34 2.72 12.27 -4.41
C LEU A 34 2.97 13.74 -4.77
N SER A 35 2.27 14.28 -5.77
CA SER A 35 2.42 15.69 -6.18
C SER A 35 1.91 16.70 -5.15
N GLU A 36 1.04 16.26 -4.25
CA GLU A 36 0.46 17.08 -3.17
C GLU A 36 1.14 16.91 -1.81
N CYS A 37 2.04 15.92 -1.69
CA CYS A 37 2.77 15.68 -0.45
C CYS A 37 3.77 16.81 -0.18
N SER A 38 3.65 17.44 0.99
CA SER A 38 4.53 18.50 1.45
C SER A 38 5.73 17.98 2.26
N SER A 39 5.69 16.73 2.72
CA SER A 39 6.77 16.12 3.51
C SER A 39 7.23 14.76 2.98
N ALA A 40 8.42 14.33 3.41
CA ALA A 40 8.92 12.98 3.12
C ALA A 40 8.06 11.89 3.80
N GLY A 41 7.55 12.15 5.00
CA GLY A 41 6.66 11.22 5.72
C GLY A 41 5.35 10.98 5.00
N GLU A 42 4.73 12.03 4.45
CA GLU A 42 3.52 11.88 3.62
C GLU A 42 3.79 11.05 2.37
N ARG A 43 4.92 11.29 1.68
CA ARG A 43 5.31 10.50 0.50
C ARG A 43 5.52 9.03 0.86
N GLU A 44 6.11 8.77 2.02
CA GLU A 44 6.29 7.42 2.55
C GLU A 44 4.94 6.73 2.78
N CYS A 45 3.96 7.41 3.39
CA CYS A 45 2.60 6.89 3.59
C CYS A 45 1.87 6.63 2.26
N VAL A 46 2.00 7.53 1.27
CA VAL A 46 1.44 7.33 -0.08
C VAL A 46 2.09 6.13 -0.77
N GLY A 47 3.40 5.96 -0.63
CA GLY A 47 4.12 4.80 -1.14
C GLY A 47 3.63 3.49 -0.50
N ALA A 48 3.44 3.47 0.81
CA ALA A 48 2.88 2.33 1.52
C ALA A 48 1.44 2.03 1.07
N ALA A 49 0.58 3.05 0.96
CA ALA A 49 -0.77 2.89 0.43
C ALA A 49 -0.75 2.32 -1.01
N ALA A 50 0.23 2.69 -1.84
CA ALA A 50 0.38 2.11 -3.17
C ALA A 50 0.67 0.60 -3.13
N LEU A 51 1.55 0.18 -2.22
CA LEU A 51 1.95 -1.23 -2.03
C LEU A 51 0.83 -2.09 -1.46
N LEU A 52 -0.16 -1.49 -0.78
CA LEU A 52 -1.32 -2.22 -0.28
C LEU A 52 -2.17 -2.82 -1.42
N GLY A 53 -2.22 -2.15 -2.57
CA GLY A 53 -3.06 -2.50 -3.71
C GLY A 53 -2.37 -3.32 -4.80
N ILE A 54 -1.14 -3.80 -4.61
CA ILE A 54 -0.45 -4.66 -5.60
C ILE A 54 -0.84 -6.14 -5.40
N GLU A 55 -0.62 -6.98 -6.39
CA GLU A 55 -0.83 -8.43 -6.24
C GLU A 55 0.04 -9.03 -5.12
N GLU A 56 -0.48 -10.03 -4.41
CA GLU A 56 0.26 -10.67 -3.31
C GLU A 56 1.58 -11.30 -3.77
N SER A 57 1.61 -11.93 -4.95
CA SER A 57 2.84 -12.48 -5.52
C SER A 57 3.92 -11.41 -5.71
N LEU A 58 3.55 -10.27 -6.31
CA LEU A 58 4.46 -9.15 -6.50
C LEU A 58 4.90 -8.55 -5.15
N PHE A 59 4.00 -8.51 -4.17
CA PHE A 59 4.35 -8.08 -2.82
C PHE A 59 5.37 -9.03 -2.18
N CYS A 60 5.20 -10.34 -2.30
CA CYS A 60 6.15 -11.34 -1.80
C CYS A 60 7.53 -11.19 -2.45
N ASP A 61 7.58 -10.95 -3.76
CA ASP A 61 8.84 -10.72 -4.48
C ASP A 61 9.62 -9.51 -3.95
N LEU A 62 8.94 -8.48 -3.44
CA LEU A 62 9.60 -7.31 -2.82
C LEU A 62 10.33 -7.64 -1.51
N PHE A 63 10.02 -8.77 -0.87
CA PHE A 63 10.63 -9.23 0.39
C PHE A 63 11.31 -10.59 0.25
N ALA A 64 11.59 -11.06 -0.97
CA ALA A 64 12.17 -12.39 -1.20
C ALA A 64 13.49 -12.64 -0.43
N GLU A 65 14.24 -11.58 -0.13
CA GLU A 65 15.51 -11.64 0.61
C GLU A 65 15.34 -11.55 2.14
N ASP A 66 14.12 -11.32 2.65
CA ASP A 66 13.80 -11.23 4.09
C ASP A 66 12.50 -11.98 4.43
N PRO A 67 12.56 -13.32 4.60
CA PRO A 67 11.38 -14.13 4.92
C PRO A 67 10.71 -13.76 6.24
N GLY A 68 11.48 -13.31 7.23
CA GLY A 68 10.97 -12.88 8.53
C GLY A 68 10.17 -11.58 8.42
N GLY A 69 10.72 -10.60 7.70
CA GLY A 69 10.04 -9.36 7.37
C GLY A 69 8.79 -9.59 6.51
N LEU A 70 8.83 -10.53 5.57
CA LEU A 70 7.69 -10.86 4.70
C LEU A 70 6.46 -11.32 5.51
N LEU A 71 6.62 -12.27 6.44
CA LEU A 71 5.50 -12.77 7.24
C LEU A 71 4.85 -11.67 8.06
N HIS A 72 5.66 -10.79 8.66
CA HIS A 72 5.15 -9.65 9.41
C HIS A 72 4.44 -8.65 8.49
N ALA A 73 5.03 -8.34 7.34
CA ALA A 73 4.48 -7.42 6.36
C ALA A 73 3.14 -7.91 5.80
N LEU A 74 3.00 -9.20 5.48
CA LEU A 74 1.73 -9.81 5.06
C LEU A 74 0.65 -9.72 6.15
N SER A 75 1.02 -9.99 7.41
CA SER A 75 0.09 -9.87 8.54
C SER A 75 -0.41 -8.43 8.73
N CYS A 76 0.49 -7.46 8.73
CA CYS A 76 0.14 -6.04 8.83
C CYS A 76 -0.65 -5.56 7.63
N ARG A 77 -0.33 -6.05 6.43
CA ARG A 77 -1.08 -5.78 5.20
C ARG A 77 -2.52 -6.25 5.34
N ARG A 78 -2.73 -7.51 5.74
CA ARG A 78 -4.07 -8.08 5.93
C ARG A 78 -4.89 -7.30 6.97
N ALA A 79 -4.29 -6.95 8.10
CA ALA A 79 -4.97 -6.17 9.13
C ALA A 79 -5.41 -4.78 8.62
N LEU A 80 -4.58 -4.12 7.79
CA LEU A 80 -4.93 -2.84 7.18
C LEU A 80 -6.05 -3.00 6.13
N LEU A 81 -6.01 -4.06 5.32
CA LEU A 81 -7.08 -4.39 4.37
C LEU A 81 -8.42 -4.64 5.07
N GLU A 82 -8.41 -5.40 6.17
CA GLU A 82 -9.60 -5.66 6.98
C GLU A 82 -10.18 -4.37 7.57
N GLU A 83 -9.34 -3.44 8.00
CA GLU A 83 -9.79 -2.14 8.50
C GLU A 83 -10.45 -1.30 7.42
N LEU A 84 -9.82 -1.21 6.24
CA LEU A 84 -10.41 -0.51 5.09
C LEU A 84 -11.73 -1.15 4.67
N ALA A 85 -11.83 -2.49 4.68
CA ALA A 85 -13.05 -3.21 4.35
C ALA A 85 -14.19 -2.88 5.34
N ARG A 86 -13.90 -2.70 6.64
CA ARG A 86 -14.88 -2.25 7.64
C ARG A 86 -15.38 -0.82 7.38
N GLU A 87 -14.57 0.01 6.73
CA GLU A 87 -14.94 1.36 6.27
C GLU A 87 -15.65 1.36 4.90
N GLY A 88 -15.87 0.19 4.28
CA GLY A 88 -16.45 0.08 2.94
C GLY A 88 -15.47 0.40 1.81
N ILE A 89 -14.16 0.44 2.11
CA ILE A 89 -13.10 0.72 1.15
C ILE A 89 -12.43 -0.59 0.77
N SER A 90 -12.53 -0.97 -0.50
CA SER A 90 -11.86 -2.16 -1.03
C SER A 90 -10.72 -1.74 -1.96
N PRO A 91 -9.45 -1.94 -1.59
CA PRO A 91 -8.36 -1.80 -2.53
C PRO A 91 -8.44 -2.94 -3.55
N ALA A 92 -9.02 -2.66 -4.71
CA ALA A 92 -8.94 -3.58 -5.84
C ALA A 92 -7.45 -3.80 -6.21
N PRO A 93 -7.03 -5.03 -6.52
CA PRO A 93 -5.68 -5.25 -7.01
C PRO A 93 -5.44 -4.43 -8.29
N VAL A 94 -4.40 -3.61 -8.27
CA VAL A 94 -3.99 -2.80 -9.43
C VAL A 94 -3.02 -3.63 -10.27
N CYS A 95 -3.55 -4.67 -10.92
CA CYS A 95 -2.91 -5.38 -12.04
C CYS A 95 -3.96 -6.20 -12.82
N GLN A 96 -4.90 -5.54 -13.50
CA GLN A 96 -5.33 -6.10 -14.77
C GLN A 96 -4.37 -5.53 -15.82
N ALA A 97 -3.41 -6.34 -16.25
CA ALA A 97 -2.78 -6.10 -17.53
C ALA A 97 -3.93 -5.91 -18.53
N ALA A 98 -3.94 -4.78 -19.24
CA ALA A 98 -4.82 -4.62 -20.37
C ALA A 98 -4.64 -5.86 -21.26
N ALA A 99 -5.65 -6.72 -21.31
CA ALA A 99 -5.71 -7.80 -22.26
C ALA A 99 -5.75 -7.11 -23.63
N GLY A 100 -4.59 -7.02 -24.26
CA GLY A 100 -4.48 -6.58 -25.63
C GLY A 100 -5.27 -7.56 -26.50
N LYS A 101 -6.32 -7.04 -27.13
CA LYS A 101 -6.76 -7.36 -28.50
C LYS A 101 -7.84 -6.37 -28.93
#